data_AF-A0A2G9M0X0-F1
#
_entry.id   AF-A0A2G9M0X0-F1
#
_cell.length_a   1.000
_cell.length_b   1.000
_cell.length_c   1.000
_cell.angle_alpha   90.00
_cell.angle_beta   90.00
_cell.angle_gamma   90.00
#
_symmetry.space_group_name_H-M   'P 1'
#
loop_
_entity.id
_entity.type
_entity.pdbx_description
1 polymer ?
#
loop_
_entity_poly.entity_id
_entity_poly.type
_entity_poly.pdbx_seq_one_letter_code
_entity_poly.pdbx_strand_id
1 'polypeptide(L)'
;MTKKSQALPLNTIIIAIIVVVVLVILILVFTGRMGVFSREMRSCTQQGGECVKSEAVCKKLDGIVRSSGDCSDDSGGDTCCIYPPGKDKVAAERRTDMEEAPTDVPG
;
A
#
# COMPACT_ATOMS: atom_id res chain seq x y z
N MET A 1 49.97 39.41 18.68
CA MET A 1 48.63 38.87 18.42
C MET A 1 48.49 37.56 19.16
N THR A 2 47.78 37.54 20.29
CA THR A 2 47.66 36.33 21.13
C THR A 2 46.55 35.45 20.59
N LYS A 3 46.94 34.31 20.00
CA LYS A 3 46.03 33.31 19.46
C LYS A 3 45.36 32.60 20.64
N LYS A 4 44.16 33.04 21.03
CA LYS A 4 43.31 32.32 21.98
C LYS A 4 42.81 31.07 21.26
N SER A 5 43.48 29.94 21.48
CA SER A 5 42.90 28.64 21.21
C SER A 5 41.68 28.52 22.13
N GLN A 6 40.50 28.86 21.60
CA GLN A 6 39.23 28.54 22.25
C GLN A 6 39.18 27.02 22.34
N ALA A 7 39.48 26.48 23.53
CA ALA A 7 39.06 25.13 23.85
C ALA A 7 37.53 25.13 23.70
N LEU A 8 37.02 24.42 22.70
CA LEU A 8 35.60 24.21 22.56
C LEU A 8 35.12 23.64 23.90
N PRO A 9 34.17 24.31 24.58
CA PRO A 9 33.77 23.89 25.90
C PRO A 9 33.30 22.44 25.83
N LEU A 10 33.88 21.55 26.64
CA LEU A 10 33.62 20.11 26.61
C LEU A 10 32.11 19.80 26.67
N ASN A 11 31.34 20.63 27.38
CA ASN A 11 29.88 20.58 27.44
C ASN A 11 29.22 20.66 26.04
N THR A 12 29.75 21.50 25.14
CA THR A 12 29.25 21.65 23.76
C THR A 12 29.45 20.37 22.96
N ILE A 13 30.58 19.69 23.15
CA ILE A 13 30.89 18.43 22.47
C ILE A 13 29.90 17.36 22.93
N ILE A 14 29.64 17.28 24.23
CA ILE A 14 28.65 16.34 24.80
C ILE A 14 27.27 16.58 24.21
N ILE A 15 26.80 17.83 24.20
CA ILE A 15 25.47 18.18 23.66
C ILE A 15 25.39 17.85 22.16
N ALA A 16 26.43 18.16 21.39
CA ALA A 16 26.47 17.84 19.96
C ALA A 16 26.31 16.33 19.72
N ILE A 17 26.98 15.48 20.50
CA ILE A 17 26.85 14.03 20.37
C ILE A 17 25.44 13.56 20.72
N ILE A 18 24.84 14.09 21.81
CA ILE A 18 23.46 13.73 22.20
C ILE A 18 22.48 14.08 21.07
N VAL A 19 22.59 15.27 20.49
CA VAL A 19 21.72 15.71 19.39
C VAL A 19 21.88 14.81 18.17
N VAL A 20 23.11 14.45 17.81
CA VAL A 20 23.37 13.54 16.68
C VAL A 20 22.75 12.16 16.92
N VAL A 21 22.88 11.61 18.13
CA VAL A 21 22.28 10.31 18.48
C VAL A 21 20.75 10.36 18.40
N VAL A 22 20.12 11.41 18.96
CA VAL A 22 18.67 11.58 18.89
C VAL A 22 18.20 11.69 17.44
N LEU A 23 18.91 12.47 16.62
CA LEU A 23 18.58 12.63 15.20
C LEU A 23 18.64 11.31 14.43
N VAL A 24 19.66 10.47 14.68
CA VAL A 24 19.76 9.12 14.10
C VAL A 24 18.59 8.25 14.53
N ILE A 25 18.22 8.25 15.82
CA ILE A 25 17.09 7.46 16.33
C ILE A 25 15.78 7.88 15.66
N LEU A 26 15.54 9.20 15.54
CA LEU A 26 14.35 9.71 14.85
C LEU A 26 14.31 9.25 13.39
N ILE A 27 15.42 9.34 12.67
CA ILE A 27 15.50 8.87 11.28
C ILE A 27 15.17 7.38 11.19
N LEU A 28 15.73 6.53 12.07
CA LEU A 28 15.47 5.09 12.03
C LEU A 28 13.99 4.76 12.29
N VAL A 29 13.37 5.40 13.28
CA VAL A 29 11.94 5.19 13.60
C VAL A 29 11.06 5.69 12.46
N PHE A 30 11.32 6.89 11.94
CA PHE A 30 10.53 7.45 10.83
C PHE A 30 10.72 6.65 9.55
N THR A 31 11.94 6.24 9.23
CA THR A 31 12.23 5.43 8.02
C THR A 31 11.56 4.06 8.11
N GLY A 32 11.60 3.41 9.28
CA GLY A 32 10.95 2.11 9.48
C GLY A 32 9.43 2.16 9.28
N ARG A 33 8.77 3.22 9.77
CA ARG A 33 7.32 3.40 9.61
C ARG A 33 6.92 3.87 8.20
N MET A 34 7.72 4.74 7.57
CA MET A 34 7.47 5.20 6.20
C MET A 34 7.50 4.07 5.16
N GLY A 35 8.35 3.05 5.37
CA GLY A 35 8.41 1.89 4.48
C GLY A 35 7.08 1.10 4.42
N VAL A 36 6.41 0.93 5.56
CA VAL A 36 5.10 0.25 5.62
C VAL A 36 4.02 1.11 5.01
N PHE A 37 3.99 2.40 5.37
CA PHE A 37 3.02 3.36 4.83
C PHE A 37 3.09 3.50 3.30
N SER A 38 4.30 3.53 2.73
CA SER A 38 4.47 3.58 1.27
C SER A 38 3.97 2.31 0.58
N ARG A 39 4.02 1.14 1.23
CA ARG A 39 3.48 -0.10 0.68
C ARG A 39 1.96 -0.10 0.74
N GLU A 40 1.39 0.29 1.87
CA GLU A 40 -0.06 0.43 2.06
C GLU A 40 -0.70 1.41 1.06
N MET A 41 -0.10 2.58 0.85
CA MET A 41 -0.58 3.53 -0.17
C MET A 41 -0.47 3.02 -1.61
N ARG A 42 0.48 2.13 -1.88
CA ARG A 42 0.62 1.48 -3.19
C ARG A 42 -0.32 0.31 -3.36
N SER A 43 -1.01 -0.10 -2.29
CA SER A 43 -1.87 -1.26 -2.39
C SER A 43 -3.10 -0.98 -3.24
N CYS A 44 -3.45 -1.92 -4.11
CA CYS A 44 -4.59 -1.75 -5.01
C CYS A 44 -5.89 -1.52 -4.23
N THR A 45 -6.07 -2.27 -3.15
CA THR A 45 -7.24 -2.20 -2.27
C THR A 45 -7.35 -0.85 -1.55
N GLN A 46 -6.24 -0.27 -1.06
CA GLN A 46 -6.30 1.04 -0.41
C GLN A 46 -6.52 2.20 -1.39
N GLN A 47 -6.24 2.00 -2.68
CA GLN A 47 -6.60 2.94 -3.73
C GLN A 47 -8.08 2.84 -4.14
N GLY A 48 -8.86 1.96 -3.50
CA GLY A 48 -10.25 1.70 -3.87
C GLY A 48 -10.38 0.84 -5.13
N GLY A 49 -9.34 0.11 -5.48
CA GLY A 49 -9.32 -0.82 -6.60
C GLY A 49 -9.34 -2.30 -6.16
N GLU A 50 -9.41 -3.17 -7.16
CA GLU A 50 -9.41 -4.62 -6.99
C GLU A 50 -8.42 -5.25 -7.97
N CYS A 51 -7.68 -6.27 -7.53
CA CYS A 51 -6.77 -7.01 -8.38
C CYS A 51 -7.55 -7.96 -9.29
N VAL A 52 -7.39 -7.82 -10.61
CA VAL A 52 -8.11 -8.64 -11.60
C VAL A 52 -7.16 -9.40 -12.53
N LYS A 53 -7.58 -10.63 -12.89
CA LYS A 53 -6.86 -11.57 -13.79
C LYS A 53 -6.55 -11.04 -15.18
N SER A 54 -7.36 -10.09 -15.66
CA SER A 54 -7.23 -9.57 -17.01
C SER A 54 -7.73 -8.15 -17.08
N GLU A 55 -7.03 -7.32 -17.85
CA GLU A 55 -7.44 -5.98 -18.21
C GLU A 55 -8.85 -5.94 -18.84
N ALA A 56 -9.23 -7.00 -19.57
CA ALA A 56 -10.56 -7.11 -20.18
C ALA A 56 -11.68 -7.10 -19.12
N VAL A 57 -11.42 -7.68 -17.95
CA VAL A 57 -12.37 -7.73 -16.83
C VAL A 57 -12.56 -6.35 -16.20
N CYS A 58 -11.51 -5.54 -16.21
CA CYS A 58 -11.53 -4.15 -15.76
C CYS A 58 -12.34 -3.27 -16.74
N LYS A 59 -12.01 -3.38 -18.05
CA LYS A 59 -12.66 -2.61 -19.12
C LYS A 59 -14.15 -2.93 -19.31
N LYS A 60 -14.58 -4.16 -19.00
CA LYS A 60 -15.99 -4.57 -19.11
C LYS A 60 -16.93 -3.77 -18.20
N LEU A 61 -16.42 -3.19 -17.11
CA LEU A 61 -17.18 -2.37 -16.16
C LEU A 61 -16.73 -0.90 -16.17
N ASP A 62 -16.12 -0.44 -17.27
CA ASP A 62 -15.58 0.92 -17.40
C ASP A 62 -14.55 1.27 -16.31
N GLY A 63 -13.82 0.25 -15.82
CA GLY A 63 -12.78 0.42 -14.81
C GLY A 63 -11.49 1.02 -15.36
N ILE A 64 -10.77 1.73 -14.50
CA ILE A 64 -9.46 2.32 -14.80
C ILE A 64 -8.36 1.33 -14.40
N VAL A 65 -7.54 0.97 -15.37
CA VAL A 65 -6.41 0.05 -15.22
C VAL A 65 -5.21 0.80 -14.65
N ARG A 66 -4.64 0.28 -13.57
CA ARG A 66 -3.38 0.73 -12.97
C ARG A 66 -2.42 -0.45 -12.86
N SER A 67 -1.26 -0.31 -13.50
CA SER A 67 -0.17 -1.30 -13.44
C SER A 67 0.65 -1.24 -12.15
N SER A 68 0.33 -0.32 -11.23
CA SER A 68 1.15 0.01 -10.05
C SER A 68 0.61 -0.53 -8.72
N GLY A 69 -0.37 -1.44 -8.76
CA GLY A 69 -0.84 -2.13 -7.55
C GLY A 69 0.09 -3.27 -7.16
N ASP A 70 0.18 -3.55 -5.87
CA ASP A 70 0.80 -4.74 -5.27
C ASP A 70 0.03 -6.04 -5.55
N CYS A 71 -0.53 -6.17 -6.76
CA CYS A 71 -1.15 -7.39 -7.24
C CYS A 71 -0.02 -8.38 -7.61
N SER A 72 0.68 -8.88 -6.61
CA SER A 72 1.72 -9.89 -6.73
C SER A 72 1.21 -11.18 -6.10
N ASP A 73 0.60 -11.97 -6.97
CA ASP A 73 0.40 -13.43 -6.95
C ASP A 73 -0.19 -14.10 -5.69
N ASP A 74 -1.48 -14.45 -5.83
CA ASP A 74 -2.13 -15.71 -5.39
C ASP A 74 -3.65 -15.66 -5.70
N SER A 75 -4.21 -14.46 -5.87
CA SER A 75 -5.60 -14.24 -6.33
C SER A 75 -5.74 -14.28 -7.88
N GLY A 76 -4.61 -14.45 -8.57
CA GLY A 76 -4.46 -14.49 -10.02
C GLY A 76 -4.60 -13.16 -10.75
N GLY A 77 -4.68 -12.02 -10.05
CA GLY A 77 -4.78 -10.72 -10.73
C GLY A 77 -3.42 -10.09 -11.05
N ASP A 78 -3.16 -9.79 -12.32
CA ASP A 78 -1.93 -9.11 -12.77
C ASP A 78 -2.05 -7.58 -12.76
N THR A 79 -3.26 -7.06 -12.52
CA THR A 79 -3.58 -5.65 -12.77
C THR A 79 -4.54 -5.10 -11.72
N CYS A 80 -4.23 -3.91 -11.20
CA CYS A 80 -5.13 -3.19 -10.34
C CYS A 80 -6.20 -2.46 -11.15
N CYS A 81 -7.47 -2.68 -10.84
CA CYS A 81 -8.58 -2.03 -11.50
C CYS A 81 -9.40 -1.19 -10.52
N ILE A 82 -9.62 0.09 -10.84
CA ILE A 82 -10.43 0.99 -10.04
C ILE A 82 -11.75 1.23 -10.77
N TYR A 83 -12.87 0.84 -10.17
CA TYR A 83 -14.20 1.04 -10.76
C TYR A 83 -14.75 2.42 -10.40
N PRO A 84 -15.50 3.06 -11.31
CA PRO A 84 -16.30 4.21 -10.95
C PRO A 84 -17.36 3.82 -9.91
N PRO A 85 -17.73 4.75 -9.00
CA PRO A 85 -18.73 4.47 -7.98
C PRO A 85 -20.06 4.03 -8.62
N GLY A 86 -20.60 2.89 -8.18
CA GLY A 86 -21.85 2.31 -8.70
C GLY A 86 -21.68 1.22 -9.77
N LYS A 87 -20.45 0.75 -10.00
CA LYS A 87 -20.12 -0.39 -10.90
C LYS A 87 -19.39 -1.52 -10.16
N ASP A 88 -19.73 -1.69 -8.89
CA ASP A 88 -19.02 -2.54 -7.95
C ASP A 88 -19.14 -4.03 -8.32
N LYS A 89 -18.01 -4.75 -8.34
CA LYS A 89 -17.90 -6.20 -8.54
C LYS A 89 -18.61 -7.03 -7.47
N VAL A 90 -18.87 -6.46 -6.29
CA VAL A 90 -19.60 -7.12 -5.20
C VAL A 90 -21.03 -7.54 -5.64
N ALA A 91 -21.60 -6.87 -6.65
CA ALA A 91 -22.86 -7.26 -7.27
C ALA A 91 -22.71 -8.36 -8.36
N ALA A 92 -21.50 -8.59 -8.88
CA ALA A 92 -21.24 -9.56 -9.94
C ALA A 92 -20.97 -10.98 -9.40
N GLU A 93 -20.28 -11.13 -8.26
CA GLU A 93 -20.10 -12.45 -7.63
C GLU A 93 -21.37 -12.94 -6.91
N ARG A 94 -22.23 -12.05 -6.41
CA ARG A 94 -23.52 -12.44 -5.80
C ARG A 94 -24.58 -12.92 -6.82
N ARG A 95 -24.23 -13.09 -8.09
CA ARG A 95 -25.08 -13.76 -9.09
C ARG A 95 -24.66 -15.20 -9.37
N THR A 96 -23.48 -15.64 -8.93
CA THR A 96 -23.04 -17.03 -9.14
C THR A 96 -23.39 -17.99 -7.99
N ASP A 97 -23.83 -17.49 -6.83
CA ASP A 97 -24.26 -18.33 -5.70
C ASP A 97 -25.78 -18.65 -5.69
N MET A 98 -26.50 -18.34 -6.76
CA MET A 98 -27.95 -18.57 -6.86
C MET A 98 -28.35 -19.42 -8.08
N GLU A 99 -27.43 -20.27 -8.55
CA GLU A 99 -27.71 -21.28 -9.58
C GLU A 99 -27.11 -22.65 -9.19
N GLU A 100 -27.42 -23.12 -7.99
CA GLU A 100 -27.56 -24.56 -7.72
C GLU A 100 -28.92 -24.78 -7.04
N ALA A 101 -29.96 -24.88 -7.87
CA ALA A 101 -31.15 -25.64 -7.50
C ALA A 101 -30.92 -27.08 -8.01
N PRO A 102 -30.71 -28.08 -7.14
CA PRO A 102 -30.71 -29.46 -7.57
C PRO A 102 -32.12 -29.83 -8.02
N THR A 103 -32.28 -30.13 -9.31
CA THR A 103 -33.45 -30.85 -9.83
C THR A 103 -33.37 -32.30 -9.36
N ASP A 104 -33.91 -32.59 -8.19
CA ASP A 104 -34.19 -33.96 -7.75
C ASP A 104 -35.67 -34.26 -7.98
N VAL A 105 -35.93 -35.03 -9.04
CA VAL A 105 -37.22 -35.66 -9.33
C VAL A 105 -37.19 -37.04 -8.69
N PRO A 106 -38.21 -37.42 -7.90
CA PRO A 106 -38.59 -38.82 -7.84
C PRO A 106 -40.07 -39.01 -8.18
N GLY A 107 -40.30 -39.84 -9.19
CA GLY A 107 -41.52 -40.64 -9.35
C GLY A 107 -41.33 -42.03 -8.78
#